data_AF-A0A3C1UHJ7-F1
#
_entry.id   AF-A0A3C1UHJ7-F1
#
_cell.length_a   1.000
_cell.length_b   1.000
_cell.length_c   1.000
_cell.angle_alpha   90.00
_cell.angle_beta   90.00
_cell.angle_gamma   90.00
#
_symmetry.space_group_name_H-M   'P 1'
#
loop_
_entity.id
_entity.type
_entity.pdbx_description
1 polymer ?
#
loop_
_entity_poly.entity_id
_entity_poly.type
_entity_poly.pdbx_seq_one_letter_code
_entity_poly.pdbx_strand_id
1 'polypeptide(L)'
;MDSSYNSSSTKPIYRGTQVVWYILGLIEVLLAFRFVLKLLGANPMAGFTSFIYNSTYIFAAPFLSVFRGTQVAGSVLEWTTLLAMFVYWVIAVGIIKLFFMSKTVSTPEAATKLDKQENKS
;
A
#
# COMPACT_ATOMS: atom_id res chain seq x y z
N MET A 1 -15.30 33.72 -26.22
CA MET A 1 -16.10 33.29 -25.06
C MET A 1 -16.62 31.91 -25.41
N ASP A 2 -16.23 30.79 -24.80
CA ASP A 2 -15.62 30.58 -23.48
C ASP A 2 -14.74 29.32 -23.41
N SER A 3 -13.81 29.40 -22.46
CA SER A 3 -12.94 28.39 -21.84
C SER A 3 -13.24 26.90 -22.10
N SER A 4 -12.39 26.23 -22.89
CA SER A 4 -12.32 24.75 -22.93
C SER A 4 -10.94 24.26 -22.46
N TYR A 5 -10.59 24.53 -21.20
CA TYR A 5 -9.46 23.85 -20.54
C TYR A 5 -9.89 22.42 -20.17
N ASN A 6 -9.90 21.53 -21.15
CA ASN A 6 -10.05 20.10 -20.92
C ASN A 6 -8.73 19.55 -20.36
N SER A 7 -8.53 19.66 -19.05
CA SER A 7 -7.37 19.11 -18.35
C SER A 7 -7.51 17.59 -18.22
N SER A 8 -6.98 16.85 -19.19
CA SER A 8 -7.03 15.38 -19.25
C SER A 8 -5.76 14.67 -18.77
N SER A 9 -4.75 15.40 -18.27
CA SER A 9 -3.42 14.82 -17.97
C SER A 9 -3.25 14.24 -16.55
N THR A 10 -4.25 14.35 -15.67
CA THR A 10 -4.13 13.85 -14.28
C THR A 10 -4.80 12.50 -14.01
N LYS A 11 -5.64 12.01 -14.94
CA LYS A 11 -6.44 10.79 -14.79
C LYS A 11 -5.64 9.50 -14.48
N PRO A 12 -4.44 9.23 -15.04
CA PRO A 12 -3.76 7.96 -14.80
C PRO A 12 -3.18 7.82 -13.37
N ILE A 13 -2.70 8.92 -12.77
CA ILE A 13 -2.07 8.90 -11.44
C ILE A 13 -3.10 8.56 -10.36
N TYR A 14 -4.29 9.17 -10.43
CA TYR A 14 -5.37 8.91 -9.48
C TYR A 14 -5.77 7.42 -9.48
N ARG A 15 -5.82 6.78 -10.66
CA ARG A 15 -6.12 5.35 -10.76
C ARG A 15 -5.01 4.49 -10.17
N GLY A 16 -3.73 4.84 -10.40
CA GLY A 16 -2.58 4.14 -9.81
C GLY A 16 -2.59 4.19 -8.28
N THR A 17 -2.77 5.38 -7.70
CA THR A 17 -2.88 5.56 -6.25
C THR A 17 -4.07 4.79 -5.67
N GLN A 18 -5.22 4.79 -6.35
CA GLN A 18 -6.41 4.05 -5.91
C GLN A 18 -6.19 2.54 -5.89
N VAL A 19 -5.50 1.98 -6.91
CA VAL A 19 -5.15 0.56 -6.94
C VAL A 19 -4.22 0.19 -5.79
N VAL A 20 -3.20 1.01 -5.50
CA VAL A 20 -2.28 0.78 -4.37
C VAL A 20 -3.04 0.78 -3.04
N TRP A 21 -3.92 1.76 -2.81
CA TRP A 21 -4.74 1.80 -1.59
C TRP A 21 -5.67 0.59 -1.46
N TYR A 22 -6.27 0.14 -2.57
CA TYR A 22 -7.15 -1.02 -2.55
C TYR A 22 -6.40 -2.31 -2.21
N ILE A 23 -5.24 -2.54 -2.85
CA ILE A 23 -4.40 -3.72 -2.59
C ILE A 23 -3.89 -3.69 -1.15
N LEU A 24 -3.39 -2.54 -0.68
CA LEU A 24 -2.96 -2.38 0.71
C LEU A 24 -4.12 -2.69 1.66
N GLY A 25 -5.28 -2.08 1.46
CA GLY A 25 -6.45 -2.29 2.33
C GLY A 25 -6.87 -3.75 2.40
N LEU A 26 -6.85 -4.46 1.27
CA LEU A 26 -7.14 -5.90 1.23
C LEU A 26 -6.13 -6.72 2.05
N ILE A 27 -4.83 -6.46 1.87
CA ILE A 27 -3.76 -7.15 2.61
C ILE A 27 -3.87 -6.86 4.11
N GLU A 28 -4.06 -5.59 4.48
CA GLU A 28 -4.22 -5.14 5.86
C GLU A 28 -5.42 -5.80 6.55
N VAL A 29 -6.57 -5.88 5.88
CA VAL A 29 -7.76 -6.53 6.44
C VAL A 29 -7.50 -8.02 6.70
N LEU A 30 -6.84 -8.73 5.77
CA LEU A 30 -6.50 -10.14 5.96
C LEU A 30 -5.51 -10.33 7.12
N LEU A 31 -4.47 -9.50 7.21
CA LEU A 31 -3.51 -9.53 8.32
C LEU A 31 -4.14 -9.16 9.66
N ALA A 32 -5.09 -8.21 9.68
CA ALA A 32 -5.85 -7.86 10.88
C ALA A 32 -6.71 -9.03 11.35
N PHE A 33 -7.40 -9.73 10.45
CA PHE A 33 -8.12 -10.96 10.79
C PHE A 33 -7.17 -12.00 11.37
N ARG A 34 -6.01 -12.23 10.74
CA ARG A 34 -4.99 -13.17 11.27
C ARG A 34 -4.58 -12.80 12.68
N PHE A 35 -4.24 -11.53 12.91
CA PHE A 35 -3.82 -11.02 14.21
C PHE A 35 -4.90 -11.23 15.28
N VAL A 36 -6.13 -10.79 15.01
CA VAL A 36 -7.25 -10.92 15.95
C VAL A 36 -7.55 -12.40 16.24
N LEU A 37 -7.60 -13.26 15.23
CA LEU A 37 -7.87 -14.69 15.44
C LEU A 37 -6.79 -15.35 16.31
N LYS A 38 -5.52 -15.03 16.11
CA LYS A 38 -4.43 -15.57 16.97
C LYS A 38 -4.44 -14.99 18.38
N LEU A 39 -4.74 -13.70 18.50
CA LEU A 39 -4.86 -13.04 19.79
C LEU A 39 -6.03 -13.61 20.61
N LEU A 40 -7.14 -13.97 19.97
CA LEU A 40 -8.29 -14.58 20.63
C LEU A 40 -8.14 -16.11 20.82
N GLY A 41 -7.03 -16.71 20.40
CA GLY A 41 -6.83 -18.16 20.51
C GLY A 41 -7.80 -18.97 19.65
N ALA A 42 -8.21 -18.43 18.50
CA ALA A 42 -9.17 -19.08 17.61
C ALA A 42 -8.67 -20.46 17.15
N ASN A 43 -9.59 -21.42 17.06
CA ASN A 43 -9.28 -22.79 16.64
C ASN A 43 -8.64 -22.81 15.23
N PRO A 44 -7.38 -23.25 15.07
CA PRO A 44 -6.69 -23.26 13.78
C PRO A 44 -7.28 -24.29 12.80
N MET A 45 -8.08 -25.24 13.29
CA MET A 45 -8.75 -26.25 12.45
C MET A 45 -10.12 -25.81 11.95
N ALA A 46 -10.66 -24.69 12.43
CA ALA A 46 -11.84 -24.10 11.83
C ALA A 46 -11.52 -23.61 10.40
N GLY A 47 -12.43 -23.89 9.45
CA GLY A 47 -12.19 -23.62 8.03
C GLY A 47 -11.84 -22.15 7.72
N PHE A 48 -12.55 -21.20 8.33
CA PHE A 48 -12.27 -19.77 8.18
C PHE A 48 -10.90 -19.39 8.74
N THR A 49 -10.57 -19.82 9.97
CA THR A 49 -9.29 -19.54 10.61
C THR A 49 -8.11 -20.10 9.79
N SER A 50 -8.22 -21.36 9.35
CA SER A 50 -7.22 -22.00 8.51
C SER A 50 -7.04 -21.26 7.19
N PHE A 51 -8.13 -20.87 6.53
CA PHE A 51 -8.08 -20.07 5.30
C PHE A 51 -7.32 -18.74 5.50
N ILE A 52 -7.62 -17.99 6.56
CA ILE A 52 -6.93 -16.73 6.87
C ILE A 52 -5.45 -16.99 7.14
N TYR A 53 -5.10 -17.98 7.96
CA TYR A 53 -3.69 -18.26 8.30
C TYR A 53 -2.86 -18.66 7.09
N ASN A 54 -3.43 -19.45 6.18
CA ASN A 54 -2.75 -19.91 4.97
C ASN A 54 -2.63 -18.81 3.91
N SER A 55 -3.72 -18.08 3.63
CA SER A 55 -3.71 -16.99 2.64
C SER A 55 -2.79 -15.85 3.06
N THR A 56 -2.69 -15.57 4.36
CA THR A 56 -1.80 -14.53 4.89
C THR A 56 -0.38 -14.97 5.13
N TYR A 57 -0.07 -16.27 5.01
CA TYR A 57 1.26 -16.78 5.32
C TYR A 57 2.34 -16.13 4.44
N ILE A 58 2.08 -15.96 3.15
CA ILE A 58 3.04 -15.34 2.22
C ILE A 58 3.42 -13.91 2.62
N PHE A 59 2.48 -13.17 3.21
CA PHE A 59 2.70 -11.79 3.67
C PHE A 59 3.42 -11.75 5.03
N ALA A 60 3.13 -12.70 5.91
CA ALA A 60 3.78 -12.79 7.22
C ALA A 60 5.18 -13.43 7.15
N ALA A 61 5.41 -14.33 6.18
CA ALA A 61 6.61 -15.18 6.08
C ALA A 61 7.94 -14.43 6.19
N PRO A 62 8.16 -13.27 5.52
CA PRO A 62 9.42 -12.54 5.62
C PRO A 62 9.74 -12.03 7.04
N PHE A 63 8.72 -11.90 7.91
CA PHE A 63 8.85 -11.29 9.23
C PHE A 63 8.82 -12.31 10.38
N LEU A 64 8.59 -13.60 10.10
CA LEU A 64 8.41 -14.62 11.14
C LEU A 64 9.61 -14.76 12.09
N SER A 65 10.82 -14.49 11.61
CA SER A 65 12.05 -14.59 12.39
C SER A 65 12.43 -13.31 13.15
N VAL A 66 11.69 -12.21 12.96
CA VAL A 66 12.05 -10.91 13.55
C VAL A 66 11.82 -10.90 15.06
N PHE A 67 10.72 -11.51 15.52
CA PHE A 67 10.40 -11.63 16.93
C PHE A 67 10.31 -13.09 17.34
N ARG A 68 10.81 -13.42 18.53
CA ARG A 68 10.55 -14.72 19.15
C ARG A 68 9.08 -14.77 19.56
N GLY A 69 8.35 -15.79 19.12
CA GLY A 69 6.91 -15.92 19.40
C GLY A 69 6.62 -15.92 20.90
N THR A 70 5.68 -15.08 21.35
CA THR A 70 5.21 -15.03 22.74
C THR A 70 3.87 -15.75 22.82
N GLN A 71 3.82 -16.89 23.52
CA GLN A 71 2.57 -17.63 23.75
C GLN A 71 2.17 -17.50 25.22
N VAL A 72 0.92 -17.10 25.48
CA VAL A 72 0.37 -17.02 26.84
C VAL A 72 -1.00 -17.71 26.84
N ALA A 73 -1.13 -18.82 27.56
CA ALA A 73 -2.40 -19.53 27.78
C ALA A 73 -3.22 -19.83 26.51
N GLY A 74 -2.56 -20.17 25.39
CA GLY A 74 -3.21 -20.48 24.11
C GLY A 74 -3.52 -19.27 23.22
N SER A 75 -3.42 -18.05 23.75
CA SER A 75 -3.38 -16.82 22.96
C SER A 75 -1.95 -16.57 22.45
N VAL A 76 -1.83 -16.21 21.17
CA VAL A 76 -0.53 -15.90 20.55
C VAL A 76 -0.57 -14.46 20.08
N LEU A 77 0.16 -13.59 20.77
CA LEU A 77 0.39 -12.24 20.30
C LEU A 77 1.49 -12.29 19.22
N GLU A 78 1.08 -12.28 17.96
CA GLU A 78 2.02 -12.24 16.82
C GLU A 78 2.50 -10.81 16.54
N TRP A 79 3.55 -10.40 17.24
CA TRP A 79 4.29 -9.16 16.95
C TRP A 79 4.76 -9.09 15.49
N THR A 80 5.03 -10.24 14.88
CA THR A 80 5.43 -10.37 13.48
C THR A 80 4.34 -9.92 12.51
N THR A 81 3.07 -10.17 12.84
CA THR A 81 1.92 -9.74 12.02
C THR A 81 1.71 -8.23 12.11
N LEU A 82 1.83 -7.64 13.30
CA LEU A 82 1.78 -6.19 13.45
C LEU A 82 2.90 -5.48 12.70
N LEU A 83 4.12 -6.05 12.74
CA LEU A 83 5.24 -5.54 11.95
C LEU A 83 4.96 -5.62 10.45
N ALA A 84 4.40 -6.74 9.97
CA ALA A 84 4.05 -6.90 8.56
C ALA A 84 3.08 -5.79 8.09
N MET A 85 2.01 -5.55 8.86
CA MET A 85 1.05 -4.46 8.60
C MET A 85 1.73 -3.10 8.50
N PHE A 86 2.55 -2.77 9.50
CA PHE A 86 3.29 -1.50 9.51
C PHE A 86 4.20 -1.34 8.29
N VAL A 87 4.97 -2.38 7.94
CA VAL A 87 5.89 -2.36 6.81
C VAL A 87 5.15 -2.19 5.48
N TYR A 88 4.03 -2.91 5.28
CA TYR A 88 3.24 -2.77 4.05
C TYR A 88 2.61 -1.40 3.91
N TRP A 89 2.12 -0.82 5.01
CA TRP A 89 1.64 0.56 5.02
C TRP A 89 2.74 1.55 4.60
N VAL A 90 3.95 1.44 5.17
CA VAL A 90 5.10 2.28 4.81
C VAL A 90 5.46 2.13 3.33
N ILE A 91 5.51 0.90 2.82
CA ILE A 91 5.82 0.62 1.40
C ILE A 91 4.78 1.27 0.49
N ALA A 92 3.49 1.11 0.77
CA ALA A 92 2.43 1.70 -0.02
C ALA A 92 2.51 3.23 -0.06
N VAL A 93 2.74 3.87 1.08
CA VAL A 93 2.95 5.33 1.16
C VAL A 93 4.17 5.75 0.33
N GLY A 94 5.26 4.98 0.38
CA GLY A 94 6.45 5.20 -0.44
C GLY A 94 6.16 5.12 -1.95
N ILE A 95 5.44 4.08 -2.39
CA ILE A 95 5.03 3.90 -3.79
C ILE A 95 4.15 5.07 -4.26
N ILE A 96 3.20 5.49 -3.43
CA ILE A 96 2.32 6.61 -3.74
C ILE A 96 3.13 7.91 -3.89
N LYS A 97 4.06 8.19 -2.97
CA LYS A 97 4.93 9.37 -3.07
C LYS A 97 5.77 9.37 -4.35
N LEU A 98 6.23 8.21 -4.79
CA LEU A 98 6.98 8.07 -6.04
C LEU A 98 6.14 8.46 -7.27
N PHE A 99 4.85 8.07 -7.30
CA PHE A 99 3.94 8.50 -8.37
C PHE A 99 3.79 10.02 -8.44
N PHE A 100 3.76 10.70 -7.30
CA PHE A 100 3.67 12.15 -7.25
C PHE A 100 4.99 12.84 -7.65
N MET A 101 6.13 12.29 -7.25
CA MET A 101 7.45 12.87 -7.56
C MET A 101 7.84 12.76 -9.04
N SER A 102 7.41 11.70 -9.74
CA SER A 102 7.70 11.51 -11.17
C SER A 102 7.16 12.65 -12.07
N LYS A 103 6.17 13.43 -11.60
CA LYS A 103 5.58 14.54 -12.35
C LYS A 103 6.46 15.79 -12.38
N THR A 104 7.33 16.03 -11.40
CA THR A 104 8.03 17.32 -11.27
C THR A 104 9.23 17.50 -12.20
N VAL A 105 9.62 16.46 -12.95
CA VAL A 105 10.79 16.49 -13.86
C VAL A 105 10.43 16.43 -15.35
N SER A 106 9.15 16.18 -15.69
CA SER A 106 8.69 16.28 -17.07
C SER A 106 8.10 17.66 -17.30
N THR A 107 8.96 18.62 -17.63
CA THR A 107 8.58 20.01 -17.90
C THR A 107 8.45 20.26 -19.42
N PRO A 108 7.31 19.94 -20.07
CA PRO A 108 6.96 20.54 -21.38
C PRO A 108 6.73 22.06 -21.26
N GLU A 109 6.63 22.57 -20.02
CA GLU A 109 6.51 23.99 -19.66
C GLU A 109 7.83 24.79 -19.81
N ALA A 110 9.00 24.12 -19.82
CA ALA A 110 10.29 24.76 -20.05
C ALA A 110 10.51 24.98 -21.54
N ALA A 111 10.14 24.00 -22.38
CA ALA A 111 10.18 24.11 -23.83
C ALA A 111 9.25 25.24 -24.34
N THR A 112 8.05 25.37 -23.78
CA THR A 112 7.11 26.44 -24.16
C THR A 112 7.50 27.84 -23.67
N LYS A 113 8.35 27.96 -22.64
CA LYS A 113 8.90 29.25 -22.19
C LYS A 113 10.08 29.72 -23.03
N LEU A 114 10.86 28.80 -23.60
CA LEU A 114 11.95 29.11 -24.54
C LEU A 114 11.40 29.56 -25.90
N ASP A 115 10.40 28.86 -26.44
CA ASP A 115 9.78 29.15 -27.74
C ASP A 115 9.04 30.51 -27.76
N LYS A 116 8.43 30.90 -26.63
CA LYS A 116 7.80 32.22 -26.46
C LYS A 116 8.77 33.40 -26.28
N GLN A 117 10.03 33.13 -25.96
CA GLN A 117 11.07 34.17 -25.89
C GLN A 117 11.75 34.37 -27.24
N GLU A 118 11.97 33.29 -27.99
CA GLU A 118 12.53 33.34 -29.35
C GLU A 118 11.59 34.08 -30.33
N ASN A 119 10.28 33.81 -30.28
CA ASN A 119 9.29 34.47 -31.15
C ASN A 119 8.89 35.90 -30.72
N LYS A 120 9.64 36.49 -29.77
CA LYS A 120 9.45 37.87 -29.28
C LYS A 120 10.67 38.77 -29.51
N SER A 121 11.76 38.25 -30.07
CA SER A 121 12.92 39.01 -30.54
C SER A 121 12.90 39.11 -32.07
#